data_AF-A0A352AE11-F1
#
_entry.id   AF-A0A352AE11-F1
#
_cell.length_a   1.000
_cell.length_b   1.000
_cell.length_c   1.000
_cell.angle_alpha   90.00
_cell.angle_beta   90.00
_cell.angle_gamma   90.00
#
_symmetry.space_group_name_H-M   'P 1'
#
loop_
_entity.id
_entity.type
_entity.pdbx_description
1 polymer ?
#
loop_
_entity_poly.entity_id
_entity_poly.type
_entity_poly.pdbx_seq_one_letter_code
_entity_poly.pdbx_strand_id
1 'polypeptide(L)' 'MHPIQIAVIIALLIVAFKFVASVFGYGNTPIWNSLVTLILGIFVTFELVKLVQALIVNFG' A
#
# COMPACT_ATOMS: atom_id res chain seq x y z
N MET A 1 -9.46 -18.89 -1.39
CA MET A 1 -8.60 -17.71 -1.21
C MET A 1 -8.05 -17.72 0.21
N HIS A 2 -6.75 -17.49 0.38
CA HIS A 2 -6.15 -17.43 1.72
C HIS A 2 -6.57 -16.12 2.43
N PRO A 3 -6.79 -16.09 3.76
CA PRO A 3 -7.20 -14.88 4.49
C PRO A 3 -6.29 -13.66 4.21
N ILE A 4 -4.99 -13.90 4.05
CA ILE A 4 -3.99 -12.86 3.72
C ILE A 4 -4.25 -12.23 2.35
N GLN A 5 -4.63 -13.03 1.34
CA GLN A 5 -4.93 -12.51 0.00
C GLN A 5 -6.17 -11.61 0.03
N ILE A 6 -7.17 -11.97 0.83
CA ILE A 6 -8.38 -11.16 1.04
C ILE A 6 -7.99 -9.81 1.67
N ALA A 7 -7.13 -9.82 2.70
CA ALA A 7 -6.65 -8.59 3.34
C ALA A 7 -5.90 -7.67 2.36
N VAL A 8 -5.06 -8.24 1.48
CA VAL A 8 -4.34 -7.49 0.43
C VAL A 8 -5.31 -6.85 -0.56
N ILE A 9 -6.32 -7.60 -1.02
CA ILE A 9 -7.34 -7.07 -1.95
C ILE A 9 -8.11 -5.92 -1.29
N ILE A 10 -8.51 -6.07 -0.03
CA ILE A 10 -9.19 -5.02 0.72
C ILE A 10 -8.31 -3.77 0.85
N ALA A 11 -7.03 -3.93 1.18
CA ALA A 11 -6.10 -2.81 1.29
C ALA A 11 -5.95 -2.05 -0.04
N LEU A 12 -5.86 -2.76 -1.17
CA LEU A 12 -5.82 -2.15 -2.50
C LEU A 12 -7.11 -1.41 -2.83
N LEU A 13 -8.26 -1.99 -2.52
CA LEU A 13 -9.56 -1.34 -2.73
C LEU A 13 -9.67 -0.04 -1.92
N ILE A 14 -9.19 -0.02 -0.67
CA ILE A 14 -9.20 1.18 0.17
C ILE A 14 -8.34 2.30 -0.45
N VAL A 15 -7.14 1.98 -0.93
CA VAL A 15 -6.26 2.95 -1.60
C VAL A 15 -6.92 3.47 -2.88
N ALA A 16 -7.50 2.59 -3.69
CA ALA A 16 -8.20 2.97 -4.92
C ALA A 16 -9.40 3.88 -4.62
N PHE A 17 -10.22 3.53 -3.61
CA PHE A 17 -11.36 4.34 -3.20
C PHE A 17 -10.94 5.75 -2.77
N LYS A 18 -9.87 5.84 -1.99
CA LYS A 18 -9.34 7.13 -1.54
C LYS A 18 -8.78 7.95 -2.70
N PHE A 19 -8.11 7.32 -3.65
CA PHE A 19 -7.63 8.00 -4.85
C PHE A 19 -8.80 8.60 -5.64
N VAL A 20 -9.84 7.81 -5.89
CA VAL A 20 -11.07 8.27 -6.55
C VAL A 20 -11.72 9.42 -5.75
N ALA A 21 -11.87 9.28 -4.43
CA ALA A 21 -12.41 10.34 -3.59
C ALA A 21 -11.59 11.64 -3.68
N SER A 22 -10.26 11.54 -3.78
CA SER A 22 -9.39 12.70 -3.97
C SER A 22 -9.61 13.40 -5.31
N VAL A 23 -9.87 12.64 -6.38
CA VAL A 23 -10.20 13.20 -7.71
C VAL A 23 -11.50 14.00 -7.68
N PHE A 24 -12.48 13.58 -6.88
CA PHE A 24 -13.75 14.29 -6.69
C PHE A 24 -13.69 15.44 -5.66
N GLY A 25 -12.50 15.82 -5.17
CA GLY A 25 -12.34 16.93 -4.22
C GLY A 25 -12.44 16.54 -2.74
N TYR A 26 -12.68 15.27 -2.41
CA TYR A 26 -12.69 14.75 -1.03
C TYR A 26 -11.28 14.32 -0.56
N GLY A 27 -10.24 14.99 -1.06
CA GLY A 27 -8.84 14.66 -0.80
C GLY A 27 -8.41 14.87 0.66
N ASN A 28 -8.98 15.85 1.37
CA ASN A 28 -8.52 16.21 2.71
C ASN A 28 -9.37 15.60 3.83
N THR A 29 -9.46 14.27 3.86
CA THR A 29 -10.07 13.53 4.97
C THR A 29 -8.96 12.92 5.83
N PRO A 30 -8.68 13.44 7.04
CA PRO A 30 -7.49 13.06 7.82
C PRO A 30 -7.39 11.56 8.11
N ILE A 31 -8.50 10.92 8.46
CA ILE A 31 -8.55 9.49 8.79
C ILE A 31 -8.15 8.64 7.58
N TRP A 32 -8.73 8.93 6.42
CA TRP A 32 -8.44 8.21 5.18
C TRP A 32 -7.01 8.43 4.70
N ASN A 33 -6.47 9.63 4.88
CA ASN A 33 -5.08 9.95 4.52
C ASN A 33 -4.09 9.17 5.38
N SER A 34 -4.29 9.12 6.70
CA SER A 34 -3.45 8.35 7.62
C SER A 34 -3.53 6.85 7.32
N LEU A 35 -4.73 6.35 7.03
CA LEU A 35 -4.94 4.93 6.76
C LEU A 35 -4.29 4.49 5.43
N VAL A 36 -4.41 5.29 4.37
CA VAL A 36 -3.72 5.02 3.09
C VAL A 36 -2.21 5.13 3.24
N THR A 37 -1.73 6.13 3.99
CA THR A 37 -0.29 6.26 4.30
C THR A 37 0.25 5.03 5.03
N LEU A 38 -0.48 4.50 6.01
CA LEU A 38 -0.10 3.28 6.72
C LEU A 38 -0.03 2.08 5.75
N ILE A 39 -1.06 1.88 4.93
CA ILE A 39 -1.10 0.78 3.95
C ILE A 39 0.09 0.87 3.00
N LEU A 40 0.29 2.03 2.37
CA LEU A 40 1.38 2.26 1.43
C LEU A 40 2.75 2.11 2.10
N GLY A 41 2.91 2.61 3.32
CA GLY A 41 4.16 2.47 4.09
C GLY A 41 4.54 1.00 4.32
N ILE A 42 3.57 0.16 4.65
CA ILE A 42 3.78 -1.29 4.78
C ILE A 42 4.22 -1.89 3.43
N PHE A 43 3.48 -1.62 2.36
CA PHE A 43 3.82 -2.13 1.02
C PHE A 43 5.22 -1.71 0.56
N VAL A 44 5.54 -0.42 0.68
CA VAL A 44 6.85 0.11 0.30
C VAL A 44 7.97 -0.54 1.11
N THR A 45 7.77 -0.73 2.42
CA THR A 45 8.76 -1.41 3.27
C THR A 45 9.01 -2.85 2.79
N PHE A 46 7.95 -3.61 2.49
CA PHE A 46 8.09 -4.97 1.95
C PHE A 46 8.86 -4.98 0.62
N GLU A 47 8.55 -4.06 -0.29
CA GLU A 47 9.23 -3.98 -1.58
C GLU A 47 10.69 -3.55 -1.42
N LEU A 48 11.01 -2.64 -0.49
CA LEU A 48 12.40 -2.28 -0.17
C LEU A 48 13.20 -3.47 0.37
N VAL A 49 12.61 -4.28 1.25
CA VAL A 49 13.27 -5.49 1.75
C VAL A 49 13.55 -6.47 0.62
N LYS A 50 12.59 -6.71 -0.27
CA LYS A 50 12.80 -7.59 -1.44
C LYS A 50 13.87 -7.03 -2.38
N LEU A 51 13.88 -5.72 -2.61
CA LEU A 51 14.88 -5.06 -3.43
C LEU A 51 16.29 -5.27 -2.85
N VAL A 52 16.46 -5.06 -1.54
CA VAL A 52 17.75 -5.28 -0.86
C VAL A 52 18.17 -6.74 -0.96
N GLN A 53 17.25 -7.70 -0.74
CA GLN A 53 17.55 -9.12 -0.93
C GLN A 53 17.98 -9.43 -2.36
N ALA A 54 17.26 -8.90 -3.36
CA ALA A 54 17.60 -9.08 -4.76
C ALA A 54 18.96 -8.48 -5.12
N LEU A 55 19.32 -7.33 -4.55
CA LEU A 55 20.63 -6.71 -4.74
C LEU A 55 21.75 -7.57 -4.14
N ILE A 56 21.57 -8.10 -2.92
CA ILE A 56 22.53 -9.00 -2.29
C ILE A 56 22.74 -10.27 -3.12
N VAL A 57 21.66 -10.86 -3.67
CA VAL A 57 21.73 -12.10 -4.45
C VAL A 57 22.38 -11.88 -5.83
N ASN A 58 22.17 -10.73 -6.47
CA ASN A 58 22.67 -10.47 -7.82
C ASN A 58 24.05 -9.79 -7.87
N PHE A 59 24.47 -9.13 -6.79
CA PHE A 59 25.72 -8.35 -6.74
C PHE A 59 26.66 -8.76 -5.61
N GLY A 60 26.28 -9.73 -4.76
CA GLY A 60 27.09 -10.28 -3.67
C GLY A 60 27.62 -11.67 -3.95
#